data_AF-A0A2T7NMF9-F1
#
_entry.id   AF-A0A2T7NMF9-F1
#
_cell.length_a   1.000
_cell.length_b   1.000
_cell.length_c   1.000
_cell.angle_alpha   90.00
_cell.angle_beta   90.00
_cell.angle_gamma   90.00
#
_symmetry.space_group_name_H-M   'P 1'
#
loop_
_entity.id
_entity.type
_entity.pdbx_description
1 polymer ?
#
loop_
_entity_poly.entity_id
_entity_poly.type
_entity_poly.pdbx_seq_one_letter_code
_entity_poly.pdbx_strand_id
1 'polypeptide(L)'
;MDASVRFKSGDVSLIIQRVMADGFFMKRDGWMMSRHVMPVMLQYFHTEACLLAPFYETESGFVVVKNEPLMSKAVLDPWVACAFAPRCVYPGDDWKKLLPCHSDKRGYSVCHRFDQAALGVILVTLFDFKSSQLVVPDNAVFFMRDNKVKYFPTQLK
;
A
#
# COMPACT_ATOMS: atom_id res chain seq x y z
N MET A 1 -5.54 10.79 -0.91
CA MET A 1 -6.57 9.76 -0.64
C MET A 1 -7.22 9.40 -1.96
N ASP A 2 -7.29 8.12 -2.30
CA ASP A 2 -7.95 7.65 -3.52
C ASP A 2 -9.46 7.96 -3.46
N ALA A 3 -9.99 8.60 -4.50
CA ALA A 3 -11.40 8.97 -4.61
C ALA A 3 -12.35 7.76 -4.66
N SER A 4 -11.83 6.54 -4.82
CA SER A 4 -12.58 5.28 -4.74
C SER A 4 -12.78 4.78 -3.31
N VAL A 5 -12.06 5.33 -2.32
CA VAL A 5 -12.15 4.89 -0.92
C VAL A 5 -13.49 5.34 -0.31
N ARG A 6 -14.15 4.41 0.40
CA ARG A 6 -15.39 4.67 1.14
C ARG A 6 -15.28 4.07 2.54
N PHE A 7 -15.69 4.82 3.55
CA PHE A 7 -15.86 4.27 4.90
C PHE A 7 -17.14 3.44 4.98
N LYS A 8 -17.10 2.28 5.63
CA LYS A 8 -18.29 1.44 5.87
C LYS A 8 -19.21 2.04 6.93
N SER A 9 -18.63 2.79 7.85
CA SER A 9 -19.31 3.45 8.97
C SER A 9 -18.76 4.86 9.12
N GLY A 10 -19.55 5.77 9.69
CA GLY A 10 -19.06 7.07 10.14
C GLY A 10 -18.15 6.97 11.37
N ASP A 11 -18.17 5.84 12.08
CA ASP A 11 -17.28 5.60 13.21
C ASP A 11 -15.91 5.10 12.75
N VAL A 12 -14.90 5.96 12.88
CA VAL A 12 -13.50 5.69 12.58
C VAL A 12 -12.63 5.52 13.83
N SER A 13 -13.25 5.42 15.01
CA SER A 13 -12.55 5.41 16.30
C SER A 13 -11.53 4.28 16.40
N LEU A 14 -11.85 3.09 15.88
CA LEU A 14 -10.92 1.95 15.86
C LEU A 14 -9.67 2.21 15.02
N ILE A 15 -9.81 2.87 13.87
CA ILE A 15 -8.68 3.26 13.02
C ILE A 15 -7.79 4.21 13.80
N ILE A 16 -8.38 5.24 14.40
CA ILE A 16 -7.65 6.25 15.18
C ILE A 16 -6.94 5.60 16.37
N GLN A 17 -7.64 4.77 17.16
CA GLN A 17 -7.06 4.08 18.32
C GLN A 17 -5.84 3.23 17.93
N ARG A 18 -5.93 2.47 16.83
CA ARG A 18 -4.80 1.68 16.31
C ARG A 18 -3.63 2.57 15.90
N VAL A 19 -3.88 3.62 15.13
CA VAL A 19 -2.82 4.55 14.71
C VAL A 19 -2.15 5.21 15.92
N MET A 20 -2.92 5.56 16.95
CA MET A 20 -2.37 6.18 18.15
C MET A 20 -1.49 5.20 18.94
N ALA A 21 -1.83 3.90 18.95
CA ALA A 21 -1.07 2.84 19.60
C ALA A 21 0.18 2.43 18.81
N ASP A 22 0.02 2.17 17.51
CA ASP A 22 1.01 1.49 16.68
C ASP A 22 1.76 2.44 15.72
N GLY A 23 1.31 3.70 15.63
CA GLY A 23 1.91 4.75 14.81
C GLY A 23 1.45 4.76 13.35
N PHE A 24 0.92 3.66 12.85
CA PHE A 24 0.55 3.51 11.44
C PHE A 24 -0.65 2.58 11.26
N PHE A 25 -1.48 2.88 10.28
CA PHE A 25 -2.56 2.00 9.84
C PHE A 25 -2.64 2.00 8.32
N MET A 26 -2.73 0.78 7.78
CA MET A 26 -3.04 0.54 6.38
C MET A 26 -3.76 -0.79 6.23
N LYS A 27 -4.63 -0.88 5.22
CA LYS A 27 -5.32 -2.13 4.91
C LYS A 27 -4.38 -3.11 4.21
N ARG A 28 -4.52 -4.40 4.50
CA ARG A 28 -3.87 -5.47 3.72
C ARG A 28 -4.77 -5.98 2.59
N ASP A 29 -4.13 -6.44 1.52
CA ASP A 29 -4.72 -7.29 0.50
C ASP A 29 -4.63 -8.78 0.93
N GLY A 30 -5.32 -9.67 0.21
CA GLY A 30 -5.22 -11.12 0.34
C GLY A 30 -4.01 -11.74 -0.36
N TRP A 31 -3.32 -11.02 -1.25
CA TRP A 31 -2.12 -11.49 -1.94
C TRP A 31 -0.85 -11.36 -1.09
N MET A 32 0.13 -12.23 -1.35
CA MET A 32 1.48 -12.10 -0.79
C MET A 32 2.17 -10.88 -1.40
N MET A 33 2.89 -10.11 -0.58
CA MET A 33 3.62 -8.91 -1.03
C MET A 33 4.59 -9.24 -2.15
N SER A 34 5.36 -10.32 -2.00
CA SER A 34 6.37 -10.77 -2.99
C SER A 34 5.82 -11.04 -4.38
N ARG A 35 4.51 -11.26 -4.51
CA ARG A 35 3.83 -11.43 -5.79
C ARG A 35 3.86 -10.17 -6.63
N HIS A 36 3.85 -9.00 -6.00
CA HIS A 36 3.58 -7.73 -6.67
C HIS A 36 4.73 -6.70 -6.56
N VAL A 37 5.92 -7.19 -6.21
CA VAL A 37 7.18 -6.43 -6.19
C VAL A 37 8.06 -6.91 -7.34
N MET A 38 8.48 -5.99 -8.22
CA MET A 38 9.35 -6.34 -9.35
C MET A 38 10.83 -6.48 -8.97
N PRO A 39 11.61 -7.32 -9.68
CA PRO A 39 13.03 -7.53 -9.41
C PRO A 39 13.84 -6.24 -9.33
N VAL A 40 13.49 -5.24 -10.13
CA VAL A 40 14.12 -3.91 -10.11
C VAL A 40 13.95 -3.17 -8.78
N MET A 41 12.78 -3.25 -8.16
CA MET A 41 12.53 -2.69 -6.83
C MET A 41 13.23 -3.53 -5.74
N LEU A 42 13.24 -4.85 -5.89
CA LEU A 42 13.99 -5.74 -4.97
C LEU A 42 15.49 -5.39 -4.96
N GLN A 43 16.06 -5.15 -6.15
CA GLN A 43 17.44 -4.69 -6.31
C GLN A 43 17.66 -3.33 -5.65
N TYR A 44 16.73 -2.38 -5.84
CA TYR A 44 16.81 -1.06 -5.22
C TYR A 44 16.85 -1.14 -3.68
N PHE A 45 15.99 -1.97 -3.09
CA PHE A 45 15.92 -2.15 -1.64
C PHE A 45 16.93 -3.17 -1.09
N HIS A 46 17.78 -3.75 -1.95
CA HIS A 46 18.73 -4.81 -1.57
C HIS A 46 18.07 -5.97 -0.82
N THR A 47 16.92 -6.42 -1.31
CA THR A 47 16.12 -7.50 -0.71
C THR A 47 15.74 -8.56 -1.75
N GLU A 48 15.10 -9.63 -1.30
CA GLU A 48 14.71 -10.76 -2.13
C GLU A 48 13.21 -11.06 -1.97
N ALA A 49 12.59 -11.57 -3.04
CA ALA A 49 11.16 -11.86 -3.03
C ALA A 49 10.77 -12.91 -1.97
N CYS A 50 11.66 -13.86 -1.67
CA CYS A 50 11.43 -14.88 -0.65
C CYS A 50 11.31 -14.28 0.76
N LEU A 51 12.06 -13.21 1.05
CA LEU A 51 12.01 -12.51 2.34
C LEU A 51 10.69 -11.76 2.52
N LEU A 52 10.07 -11.34 1.42
CA LEU A 52 8.77 -10.67 1.42
C LEU A 52 7.58 -11.64 1.37
N ALA A 53 7.82 -12.93 1.09
CA ALA A 53 6.78 -13.92 0.90
C ALA A 53 5.86 -14.14 2.13
N PRO A 54 6.35 -14.10 3.38
CA PRO A 54 5.51 -14.23 4.57
C PRO A 54 4.51 -13.07 4.77
N PHE A 55 4.70 -11.94 4.09
CA PHE A 55 3.94 -10.73 4.32
C PHE A 55 2.83 -10.54 3.29
N TYR A 56 1.72 -9.95 3.73
CA TYR A 56 0.64 -9.56 2.83
C TYR A 56 0.95 -8.26 2.11
N GLU A 57 0.43 -8.14 0.89
CA GLU A 57 0.40 -6.88 0.18
C GLU A 57 -0.35 -5.82 0.99
N THR A 58 0.17 -4.60 0.89
CA THR A 58 -0.38 -3.38 1.46
C THR A 58 -1.38 -2.76 0.49
N GLU A 59 -2.37 -1.99 0.95
CA GLU A 59 -3.25 -1.19 0.07
C GLU A 59 -3.09 0.31 0.38
N SER A 60 -2.24 1.01 -0.39
CA SER A 60 -1.82 2.40 -0.07
C SER A 60 -2.86 3.47 -0.40
N GLY A 61 -4.02 3.10 -0.97
CA GLY A 61 -5.05 4.08 -1.32
C GLY A 61 -5.71 4.76 -0.10
N PHE A 62 -5.60 4.14 1.08
CA PHE A 62 -5.96 4.72 2.38
C PHE A 62 -4.92 4.36 3.44
N VAL A 63 -4.22 5.38 3.94
CA VAL A 63 -3.19 5.26 4.97
C VAL A 63 -3.46 6.31 6.04
N VAL A 64 -3.31 5.93 7.30
CA VAL A 64 -3.36 6.87 8.44
C VAL A 64 -2.08 6.73 9.23
N VAL A 65 -1.45 7.87 9.53
CA VAL A 65 -0.12 7.91 10.14
C VAL A 65 -0.16 8.83 11.33
N LYS A 66 0.39 8.37 12.45
CA LYS A 66 0.59 9.18 13.63
C LYS A 66 1.73 10.15 13.34
N ASN A 67 1.50 11.43 13.64
CA ASN A 67 2.53 12.45 13.46
C ASN A 67 3.60 12.31 14.56
N GLU A 68 4.58 11.44 14.32
CA GLU A 68 5.72 11.23 15.21
C GLU A 68 7.02 11.03 14.41
N PRO A 69 8.20 11.32 15.00
CA PRO A 69 9.47 11.29 14.28
C PRO A 69 9.80 9.95 13.62
N LEU A 70 9.43 8.83 14.24
CA LEU A 70 9.66 7.51 13.66
C LEU A 70 8.87 7.35 12.35
N MET A 71 7.59 7.68 12.36
CA MET A 71 6.74 7.52 11.19
C MET A 71 7.09 8.51 10.08
N SER A 72 7.38 9.77 10.42
CA SER A 72 7.78 10.75 9.41
C SER A 72 9.15 10.41 8.80
N LYS A 73 10.18 10.21 9.63
CA LYS A 73 11.56 10.08 9.15
C LYS A 73 11.93 8.69 8.63
N ALA A 74 11.36 7.64 9.21
CA ALA A 74 11.71 6.27 8.83
C ALA A 74 10.72 5.68 7.81
N VAL A 75 9.46 6.11 7.78
CA VAL A 75 8.46 5.56 6.86
C VAL A 75 8.13 6.52 5.72
N LEU A 76 7.66 7.74 6.03
CA LEU A 76 7.20 8.67 5.01
C LEU A 76 8.34 9.27 4.18
N ASP A 77 9.42 9.73 4.80
CA ASP A 77 10.55 10.34 4.09
C ASP A 77 11.18 9.34 3.08
N PRO A 78 11.46 8.07 3.44
CA PRO A 78 11.98 7.10 2.46
C PRO A 78 10.97 6.72 1.38
N TRP A 79 9.67 6.69 1.72
CA TRP A 79 8.62 6.43 0.73
C TRP A 79 8.54 7.56 -0.32
N VAL A 80 8.64 8.81 0.13
CA VAL A 80 8.72 9.97 -0.77
C VAL A 80 10.02 9.95 -1.56
N ALA A 81 11.17 9.69 -0.92
CA ALA A 81 12.45 9.60 -1.60
C ALA A 81 12.45 8.52 -2.70
N CYS A 82 11.81 7.38 -2.44
CA CYS A 82 11.62 6.30 -3.41
C CYS A 82 10.83 6.76 -4.66
N ALA A 83 9.86 7.67 -4.51
CA ALA A 83 9.13 8.19 -5.66
C ALA A 83 10.02 9.00 -6.63
N PHE A 84 11.09 9.60 -6.13
CA PHE A 84 12.07 10.36 -6.93
C PHE A 84 13.29 9.54 -7.34
N ALA A 85 13.51 8.40 -6.70
CA ALA A 85 14.65 7.54 -7.00
C ALA A 85 14.39 6.73 -8.28
N PRO A 86 15.34 6.72 -9.25
CA PRO A 86 15.25 5.82 -10.38
C PRO A 86 15.11 4.38 -9.89
N ARG A 87 14.27 3.59 -10.56
CA ARG A 87 14.12 2.14 -10.32
C ARG A 87 13.50 1.73 -8.98
N CYS A 88 13.16 2.66 -8.09
CA CYS A 88 12.42 2.31 -6.87
C CYS A 88 10.95 2.04 -7.20
N VAL A 89 10.14 3.09 -7.40
CA VAL A 89 8.72 2.91 -7.82
C VAL A 89 8.62 2.47 -9.28
N TYR A 90 9.43 3.05 -10.16
CA TYR A 90 9.35 2.87 -11.61
C TYR A 90 10.08 1.60 -12.06
N PRO A 91 9.39 0.61 -12.66
CA PRO A 91 10.03 -0.65 -13.02
C PRO A 91 10.71 -0.66 -14.41
N GLY A 92 10.72 0.48 -15.12
CA GLY A 92 11.25 0.60 -16.49
C GLY A 92 10.16 0.86 -17.54
N ASP A 93 10.57 1.06 -18.80
CA ASP A 93 9.71 1.56 -19.88
C ASP A 93 8.56 0.62 -20.25
N ASP A 94 8.73 -0.66 -19.98
CA ASP A 94 7.71 -1.69 -20.16
C ASP A 94 6.71 -1.79 -18.99
N TRP A 95 6.68 -0.82 -18.07
CA TRP A 95 5.82 -0.82 -16.87
C TRP A 95 4.34 -1.12 -17.15
N LYS A 96 3.82 -0.72 -18.32
CA LYS A 96 2.42 -0.99 -18.72
C LYS A 96 2.10 -2.49 -18.76
N LYS A 97 3.07 -3.33 -19.12
CA LYS A 97 2.92 -4.80 -19.14
C LYS A 97 2.80 -5.38 -17.73
N LEU A 98 3.16 -4.61 -16.70
CA LEU A 98 3.17 -5.00 -15.29
C LEU A 98 1.93 -4.51 -14.53
N LEU A 99 1.02 -3.77 -15.19
CA LEU A 99 -0.26 -3.37 -14.60
C LEU A 99 -1.21 -4.55 -14.36
N PRO A 100 -1.33 -5.53 -15.28
CA PRO A 100 -2.28 -6.63 -15.10
C PRO A 100 -1.79 -7.65 -14.06
N CYS A 101 -2.50 -7.75 -12.93
CA CYS A 101 -2.24 -8.75 -11.90
C CYS A 101 -3.10 -10.00 -12.14
N HIS A 102 -2.64 -10.83 -13.08
CA HIS A 102 -3.29 -12.09 -13.48
C HIS A 102 -3.37 -13.09 -12.34
N SER A 103 -4.58 -13.47 -11.90
CA SER A 103 -4.80 -14.37 -10.76
C SER A 103 -4.39 -15.83 -11.04
N ASP A 104 -4.34 -16.23 -12.30
CA ASP A 104 -3.93 -17.56 -12.77
C ASP A 104 -2.42 -17.79 -12.68
N LYS A 105 -1.60 -16.74 -12.78
CA LYS A 105 -0.15 -16.84 -12.64
C LYS A 105 0.21 -17.08 -11.17
N ARG A 106 1.17 -17.96 -10.89
CA ARG A 106 1.69 -18.22 -9.53
C ARG A 106 3.14 -17.78 -9.41
N GLY A 107 3.61 -17.59 -8.18
CA GLY A 107 4.99 -17.22 -7.88
C GLY A 107 5.17 -15.75 -7.52
N TYR A 108 6.43 -15.33 -7.48
CA TYR A 108 6.85 -13.97 -7.17
C TYR A 108 6.83 -13.08 -8.41
N SER A 109 6.76 -11.77 -8.20
CA SER A 109 6.99 -10.80 -9.26
C SER A 109 6.09 -10.97 -10.51
N VAL A 110 4.79 -11.18 -10.29
CA VAL A 110 3.77 -11.40 -11.35
C VAL A 110 3.33 -10.09 -12.01
N CYS A 111 3.12 -9.04 -11.21
CA CYS A 111 2.75 -7.69 -11.64
C CYS A 111 3.42 -6.68 -10.70
N HIS A 112 3.28 -5.37 -10.94
CA HIS A 112 3.89 -4.34 -10.09
C HIS A 112 2.86 -3.44 -9.44
N ARG A 113 2.99 -3.21 -8.12
CA ARG A 113 2.11 -2.32 -7.35
C ARG A 113 2.75 -0.97 -6.99
N PHE A 114 3.86 -0.60 -7.61
CA PHE A 114 4.41 0.76 -7.59
C PHE A 114 4.63 1.30 -6.16
N ASP A 115 4.10 2.48 -5.82
CA ASP A 115 4.28 3.13 -4.52
C ASP A 115 3.76 2.26 -3.36
N GLN A 116 2.69 1.50 -3.59
CA GLN A 116 2.12 0.57 -2.63
C GLN A 116 3.13 -0.53 -2.26
N ALA A 117 3.78 -1.11 -3.27
CA ALA A 117 4.83 -2.11 -3.10
C ALA A 117 6.03 -1.53 -2.33
N ALA A 118 6.48 -0.32 -2.69
CA ALA A 118 7.58 0.36 -2.00
C ALA A 118 7.29 0.56 -0.50
N LEU A 119 6.09 1.04 -0.17
CA LEU A 119 5.67 1.22 1.21
C LEU A 119 5.65 -0.12 1.98
N GLY A 120 5.18 -1.19 1.35
CA GLY A 120 5.22 -2.54 1.93
C GLY A 120 6.63 -2.99 2.26
N VAL A 121 7.57 -2.84 1.32
CA VAL A 121 8.98 -3.20 1.53
C VAL A 121 9.60 -2.38 2.66
N ILE A 122 9.35 -1.08 2.72
CA ILE A 122 9.83 -0.20 3.81
C ILE A 122 9.32 -0.68 5.17
N LEU A 123 8.02 -0.97 5.29
CA LEU A 123 7.42 -1.43 6.55
C LEU A 123 7.98 -2.79 6.98
N VAL A 124 8.14 -3.74 6.07
CA VAL A 124 8.74 -5.05 6.37
C VAL A 124 10.20 -4.89 6.78
N THR A 125 10.96 -4.03 6.10
CA THR A 125 12.38 -3.81 6.42
C THR A 125 12.57 -3.20 7.81
N LEU A 126 11.70 -2.29 8.23
CA LEU A 126 11.80 -1.61 9.52
C LEU A 126 11.23 -2.42 10.68
N PHE A 127 10.13 -3.15 10.45
CA PHE A 127 9.33 -3.74 11.51
C PHE A 127 9.29 -5.27 11.46
N ASP A 128 9.76 -5.89 10.39
CA ASP A 128 9.76 -7.34 10.17
C ASP A 128 8.37 -7.94 10.48
N PHE A 129 8.27 -9.01 11.27
CA PHE A 129 6.99 -9.60 11.68
C PHE A 129 6.01 -8.62 12.34
N LYS A 130 6.49 -7.53 12.98
CA LYS A 130 5.61 -6.49 13.53
C LYS A 130 4.91 -5.65 12.45
N SER A 131 5.37 -5.67 11.21
CA SER A 131 4.68 -5.00 10.10
C SER A 131 3.23 -5.49 9.93
N SER A 132 2.93 -6.74 10.30
CA SER A 132 1.57 -7.29 10.28
C SER A 132 0.61 -6.62 11.28
N GLN A 133 1.13 -5.90 12.28
CA GLN A 133 0.32 -5.08 13.19
C GLN A 133 -0.08 -3.74 12.55
N LEU A 134 0.74 -3.23 11.63
CA LEU A 134 0.53 -1.98 10.91
C LEU A 134 -0.32 -2.17 9.64
N VAL A 135 -0.23 -3.37 9.03
CA VAL A 135 -0.97 -3.76 7.83
C VAL A 135 -2.07 -4.76 8.19
N VAL A 136 -3.29 -4.27 8.34
CA VAL A 136 -4.35 -4.99 9.05
C VAL A 136 -5.45 -5.53 8.11
N PRO A 137 -6.08 -6.68 8.43
CA PRO A 137 -7.29 -7.18 7.76
C PRO A 137 -8.52 -6.33 8.13
N ASP A 138 -8.39 -5.02 8.05
CA ASP A 138 -9.44 -4.12 8.48
C ASP A 138 -10.51 -3.95 7.40
N ASN A 139 -11.75 -3.92 7.88
CA ASN A 139 -12.96 -3.85 7.08
C ASN A 139 -13.66 -2.50 7.33
N ALA A 140 -12.99 -1.43 7.72
CA ALA A 140 -13.61 -0.12 7.89
C ALA A 140 -13.67 0.68 6.58
N VAL A 141 -12.87 0.31 5.58
CA VAL A 141 -12.86 0.94 4.26
C VAL A 141 -13.08 -0.06 3.12
N PHE A 142 -13.74 0.40 2.05
CA PHE A 142 -13.85 -0.28 0.76
C PHE A 142 -13.22 0.56 -0.35
N PHE A 143 -12.66 -0.12 -1.36
CA PHE A 143 -12.23 0.49 -2.61
C PHE A 143 -13.31 0.27 -3.67
N MET A 144 -14.15 1.28 -3.91
CA MET A 144 -15.21 1.27 -4.90
C MET A 144 -14.74 1.99 -6.17
N ARG A 145 -13.84 1.35 -6.92
CA ARG A 145 -13.37 1.88 -8.20
C ARG A 145 -14.56 2.03 -9.17
N ASP A 146 -14.55 3.11 -9.95
CA ASP A 146 -15.60 3.47 -10.90
C ASP A 146 -16.98 3.82 -10.32
N ASN A 147 -17.13 3.80 -8.99
CA ASN A 147 -18.37 4.23 -8.35
C ASN A 147 -18.59 5.73 -8.50
N LYS A 148 -19.68 6.11 -9.18
CA LYS A 148 -20.08 7.50 -9.38
C LYS A 148 -21.20 7.87 -8.42
N VAL A 149 -21.01 8.96 -7.68
CA VAL A 149 -22.05 9.54 -6.83
C VAL A 149 -22.45 10.89 -7.43
N LYS A 150 -23.75 11.15 -7.54
CA LYS A 150 -24.25 12.48 -7.88
C LYS A 150 -24.21 13.34 -6.62
N TYR A 151 -23.14 14.13 -6.46
CA TYR A 151 -22.97 15.01 -5.29
C TYR A 151 -23.89 16.23 -5.30
N PHE A 152 -24.35 16.64 -6.48
CA PHE A 152 -25.21 17.82 -6.64
C PHE A 152 -26.46 17.44 -7.44
N PRO A 153 -27.64 17.97 -7.07
CA PRO A 153 -28.84 17.82 -7.88
C PRO A 153 -28.65 18.51 -9.24
N THR A 154 -29.13 17.87 -10.31
CA THR A 154 -28.96 18.34 -11.70
C THR A 154 -29.80 19.57 -12.07
N GLN A 155 -30.39 20.30 -11.13
CA GLN A 155 -31.30 21.41 -11.43
C GLN A 155 -31.05 22.62 -10.53
N LEU A 156 -30.35 23.60 -11.10
CA LEU A 156 -30.66 25.02 -10.91
C LEU A 156 -31.30 25.51 -12.21
N LYS A 157 -32.59 25.22 -12.40
CA LYS A 157 -33.50 25.92 -13.32
C LYS A 157 -34.93 25.66 -12.87
#